data_AF-A0A1S8CAW8-F1
#
_entry.id   AF-A0A1S8CAW8-F1
#
_cell.length_a   1.000
_cell.length_b   1.000
_cell.length_c   1.000
_cell.angle_alpha   90.00
_cell.angle_beta   90.00
_cell.angle_gamma   90.00
#
_symmetry.space_group_name_H-M   'P 1'
#
loop_
_entity.id
_entity.type
_entity.pdbx_description
1 polymer ?
#
loop_
_entity_poly.entity_id
_entity_poly.type
_entity_poly.pdbx_seq_one_letter_code
_entity_poly.pdbx_strand_id
1 'polypeptide(L)'
;EVDGEPAVLLLGSGSTPRRMRGVLVRLVDGRPVVATGELAELYARVAERLELPDGQLNLEGGSRHGDTVRWFNRGNLVAGVFPGSVDVPLAALVDAVLGRAAAAAVPVEHPRSYDLGQVQGVGLAVTDAVALPDGRLLLGAAAEDTPNAVDDGPVVGAALALVADSTVQDVAAVPEVGGGVVKVEGLAVRGVTDGAVDLLGVVDVDDPTVPSLLLTLRVQLD
;
A
#
# COMPACT_ATOMS: atom_id res chain seq x y z
N GLU A 1 -4.45 16.73 -8.02
CA GLU A 1 -3.77 17.89 -8.62
C GLU A 1 -2.92 18.56 -7.55
N VAL A 2 -1.85 19.23 -7.96
CA VAL A 2 -1.00 20.07 -7.11
C VAL A 2 -0.77 21.38 -7.86
N ASP A 3 -1.14 22.50 -7.22
CA ASP A 3 -1.10 23.84 -7.84
C ASP A 3 -1.89 23.93 -9.17
N GLY A 4 -2.98 23.17 -9.29
CA GLY A 4 -3.84 23.12 -10.48
C GLY A 4 -3.40 22.12 -11.57
N GLU A 5 -2.29 21.40 -11.37
CA GLU A 5 -1.78 20.45 -12.36
C GLU A 5 -2.01 18.99 -11.94
N PRO A 6 -2.31 18.07 -12.87
CA PRO A 6 -2.30 16.64 -12.60
C PRO A 6 -0.95 16.19 -12.05
N ALA A 7 -0.98 15.34 -11.02
CA ALA A 7 0.23 14.90 -10.35
C ALA A 7 0.10 13.49 -9.80
N VAL A 8 1.22 12.79 -9.77
CA VAL A 8 1.40 11.49 -9.09
C VAL A 8 2.40 11.68 -7.97
N LEU A 9 2.03 11.18 -6.78
CA LEU A 9 2.91 11.10 -5.63
C LEU A 9 3.37 9.65 -5.50
N LEU A 10 4.69 9.45 -5.45
CA LEU A 10 5.31 8.17 -5.17
C LEU A 10 6.01 8.26 -3.81
N LEU A 11 5.84 7.23 -3.00
CA LEU A 11 6.44 7.12 -1.68
C LEU A 11 7.27 5.84 -1.65
N GLY A 12 8.49 5.90 -1.12
CA GLY A 12 9.26 4.68 -0.88
C GLY A 12 8.68 3.86 0.26
N SER A 13 9.11 2.60 0.41
CA SER A 13 8.56 1.72 1.45
C SER A 13 9.11 2.00 2.86
N GLY A 14 10.15 2.81 3.01
CA GLY A 14 10.77 3.07 4.32
C GLY A 14 11.61 1.94 4.91
N SER A 15 11.69 0.78 4.24
CA SER A 15 12.47 -0.38 4.73
C SER A 15 13.97 -0.17 4.78
N THR A 16 14.48 0.87 4.09
CA THR A 16 15.87 1.34 4.21
C THR A 16 15.90 2.86 4.18
N PRO A 17 16.98 3.51 4.67
CA PRO A 17 17.11 4.98 4.58
C PRO A 17 16.95 5.53 3.16
N ARG A 18 17.38 4.79 2.12
CA ARG A 18 17.23 5.20 0.71
C ARG A 18 15.77 5.19 0.23
N ARG A 19 14.91 4.42 0.90
CA ARG A 19 13.47 4.31 0.63
C ARG A 19 12.62 5.26 1.49
N MET A 20 13.23 6.18 2.23
CA MET A 20 12.51 7.18 3.05
C MET A 20 12.39 8.54 2.33
N ARG A 21 11.92 8.51 1.08
CA ARG A 21 11.84 9.67 0.20
C ARG A 21 10.49 9.69 -0.50
N GLY A 22 9.98 10.89 -0.77
CA GLY A 22 8.83 11.10 -1.62
C GLY A 22 9.23 11.72 -2.96
N VAL A 23 8.52 11.35 -4.01
CA VAL A 23 8.69 11.89 -5.36
C VAL A 23 7.33 12.40 -5.84
N LEU A 24 7.26 13.67 -6.23
CA LEU A 24 6.09 14.24 -6.88
C LEU A 24 6.39 14.45 -8.36
N VAL A 25 5.61 13.82 -9.23
CA VAL A 25 5.67 14.03 -10.68
C VAL A 25 4.43 14.83 -11.08
N ARG A 26 4.62 16.08 -11.49
CA ARG A 26 3.56 16.94 -12.05
C ARG A 26 3.61 16.95 -13.56
N LEU A 27 2.46 17.10 -14.20
CA LEU A 27 2.34 17.25 -15.65
C LEU A 27 2.15 18.73 -15.99
N VAL A 28 3.23 19.49 -16.11
CA VAL A 28 3.19 20.93 -16.43
C VAL A 28 3.33 21.10 -17.94
N ASP A 29 2.35 21.73 -18.59
CA ASP A 29 2.28 21.87 -20.05
C ASP A 29 2.49 20.54 -20.81
N GLY A 30 1.93 19.45 -20.26
CA GLY A 30 2.06 18.10 -20.82
C GLY A 30 3.44 17.45 -20.64
N ARG A 31 4.34 18.03 -19.83
CA ARG A 31 5.68 17.49 -19.55
C ARG A 31 5.83 17.09 -18.08
N PRO A 32 6.48 15.95 -17.79
CA PRO A 32 6.73 15.55 -16.41
C PRO A 32 7.78 16.45 -15.77
N VAL A 33 7.43 17.06 -14.63
CA VAL A 33 8.31 17.84 -13.76
C VAL A 33 8.39 17.12 -12.42
N VAL A 34 9.60 16.71 -12.05
CA VAL A 34 9.86 15.90 -10.85
C VAL A 34 10.39 16.77 -9.71
N ALA A 35 9.83 16.58 -8.52
CA ALA A 35 10.35 17.08 -7.26
C ALA A 35 10.56 15.91 -6.29
N THR A 36 11.57 15.99 -5.44
CA THR A 36 11.88 14.96 -4.44
C THR A 36 12.07 15.58 -3.06
N GLY A 37 11.55 14.94 -2.03
CA GLY A 37 11.75 15.35 -0.63
C GLY A 37 12.27 14.21 0.23
N GLU A 38 13.19 14.53 1.14
CA GLU A 38 13.61 13.61 2.20
C GLU A 38 12.53 13.55 3.28
N LEU A 39 12.08 12.35 3.62
CA LEU A 39 10.94 12.14 4.51
C LEU A 39 11.29 11.31 5.75
N ALA A 40 12.58 11.06 6.02
CA ALA A 40 13.02 10.18 7.12
C ALA A 40 12.33 10.45 8.46
N GLU A 41 12.14 11.72 8.85
CA GLU A 41 11.44 12.08 10.09
C GLU A 41 9.93 11.76 10.07
N LEU A 42 9.29 11.81 8.91
CA LEU A 42 7.91 11.35 8.76
C LEU A 42 7.85 9.82 8.89
N TYR A 43 8.70 9.08 8.19
CA TYR A 43 8.76 7.61 8.28
C TYR A 43 9.03 7.13 9.71
N ALA A 44 9.94 7.79 10.44
CA ALA A 44 10.21 7.49 11.84
C ALA A 44 8.96 7.66 12.72
N ARG A 45 8.18 8.72 12.51
CA ARG A 45 6.92 8.94 13.24
C ARG A 45 5.82 7.97 12.83
N VAL A 46 5.78 7.52 11.58
CA VAL A 46 4.89 6.42 11.16
C VAL A 46 5.22 5.14 11.90
N ALA A 47 6.51 4.78 11.98
CA ALA A 47 6.95 3.61 12.74
C ALA A 47 6.61 3.71 14.23
N GLU A 48 6.87 4.87 14.86
CA GLU A 48 6.51 5.14 16.25
C GLU A 48 5.00 5.03 16.47
N ARG A 49 4.20 5.63 15.58
CA ARG A 49 2.74 5.66 15.72
C ARG A 49 2.09 4.28 15.59
N LEU A 50 2.71 3.40 14.81
CA LEU A 50 2.33 2.00 14.63
C LEU A 50 3.01 1.07 15.65
N GLU A 51 3.83 1.61 16.57
CA GLU A 51 4.56 0.87 17.59
C GLU A 51 5.43 -0.26 16.99
N LEU A 52 6.02 0.00 15.81
CA LEU A 52 6.81 -1.01 15.10
C LEU A 52 8.18 -1.21 15.74
N PRO A 53 8.64 -2.47 15.90
CA PRO A 53 10.03 -2.74 16.24
C PRO A 53 10.99 -2.21 15.17
N ASP A 54 12.23 -1.98 15.58
CA ASP A 54 13.30 -1.54 14.68
C ASP A 54 13.42 -2.48 13.46
N GLY A 55 13.48 -1.88 12.26
CA GLY A 55 13.60 -2.61 11.00
C GLY A 55 12.31 -3.25 10.48
N GLN A 56 11.17 -3.09 11.15
CA GLN A 56 9.88 -3.65 10.70
C GLN A 56 9.02 -2.66 9.89
N LEU A 57 9.48 -1.43 9.68
CA LEU A 57 8.79 -0.48 8.80
C LEU A 57 8.98 -0.90 7.35
N ASN A 58 7.90 -1.31 6.70
CA ASN A 58 7.84 -1.57 5.27
C ASN A 58 6.44 -1.24 4.77
N LEU A 59 6.29 -0.05 4.19
CA LEU A 59 5.02 0.49 3.73
C LEU A 59 4.80 0.08 2.27
N GLU A 60 3.85 -0.81 2.01
CA GLU A 60 3.61 -1.40 0.69
C GLU A 60 2.28 -0.95 0.05
N GLY A 61 1.28 -0.58 0.86
CA GLY A 61 -0.03 -0.14 0.33
C GLY A 61 -0.33 1.34 0.59
N GLY A 62 -0.95 2.02 -0.37
CA GLY A 62 -1.35 3.42 -0.23
C GLY A 62 -2.69 3.71 -0.91
N SER A 63 -3.68 4.16 -0.13
CA SER A 63 -5.00 4.52 -0.66
C SER A 63 -5.34 5.98 -0.38
N ARG A 64 -6.11 6.60 -1.27
CA ARG A 64 -6.56 7.98 -1.11
C ARG A 64 -8.05 8.04 -0.75
N HIS A 65 -8.35 8.68 0.38
CA HIS A 65 -9.69 8.99 0.84
C HIS A 65 -9.88 10.51 0.88
N GLY A 66 -10.35 11.10 -0.23
CA GLY A 66 -10.48 12.55 -0.35
C GLY A 66 -9.14 13.26 -0.16
N ASP A 67 -8.98 13.97 0.96
CA ASP A 67 -7.77 14.72 1.32
C ASP A 67 -6.82 13.96 2.25
N THR A 68 -7.07 12.67 2.47
CA THR A 68 -6.24 11.80 3.31
C THR A 68 -5.61 10.70 2.49
N VAL A 69 -4.34 10.41 2.77
CA VAL A 69 -3.67 9.17 2.35
C VAL A 69 -3.68 8.22 3.53
N ARG A 70 -4.27 7.05 3.35
CA ARG A 70 -4.08 5.94 4.28
C ARG A 70 -2.92 5.08 3.80
N TRP A 71 -1.91 4.95 4.63
CA TRP A 71 -0.64 4.32 4.30
C TRP A 71 -0.43 3.07 5.14
N PHE A 72 -0.20 1.94 4.48
CA PHE A 72 -0.23 0.61 5.08
C PHE A 72 1.18 0.03 5.22
N ASN A 73 1.53 -0.35 6.44
CA ASN A 73 2.64 -1.23 6.73
C ASN A 73 2.25 -2.67 6.41
N ARG A 74 3.10 -3.34 5.63
CA ARG A 74 2.95 -4.73 5.16
C ARG A 74 2.57 -5.69 6.29
N GLY A 75 3.24 -5.56 7.44
CA GLY A 75 3.18 -6.54 8.52
C GLY A 75 4.23 -7.64 8.34
N ASN A 76 4.50 -8.36 9.42
CA ASN A 76 5.36 -9.53 9.51
C ASN A 76 4.94 -10.35 10.75
N LEU A 77 3.98 -11.27 10.57
CA LEU A 77 3.43 -12.03 11.69
C LEU A 77 4.47 -12.93 12.39
N VAL A 78 5.51 -13.39 11.66
CA VAL A 78 6.63 -14.15 12.25
C VAL A 78 7.38 -13.30 13.28
N ALA A 79 7.49 -12.00 13.04
CA ALA A 79 8.06 -11.03 13.99
C ALA A 79 7.02 -10.43 14.97
N GLY A 80 5.78 -10.94 14.99
CA GLY A 80 4.70 -10.42 15.83
C GLY A 80 4.13 -9.07 15.39
N VAL A 81 4.42 -8.64 14.15
CA VAL A 81 3.94 -7.38 13.59
C VAL A 81 2.72 -7.63 12.71
N PHE A 82 1.56 -7.14 13.12
CA PHE A 82 0.36 -7.18 12.29
C PHE A 82 0.45 -6.15 11.17
N PRO A 83 -0.20 -6.38 10.01
CA PRO A 83 -0.44 -5.32 9.06
C PRO A 83 -1.15 -4.15 9.74
N GLY A 84 -0.74 -2.93 9.41
CA GLY A 84 -1.25 -1.74 10.07
C GLY A 84 -1.25 -0.54 9.15
N SER A 85 -1.97 0.51 9.52
CA SER A 85 -1.98 1.73 8.71
C SER A 85 -2.10 2.99 9.53
N VAL A 86 -1.65 4.10 8.97
CA VAL A 86 -1.88 5.45 9.49
C VAL A 86 -2.56 6.30 8.43
N ASP A 87 -3.27 7.34 8.88
CA ASP A 87 -3.81 8.37 8.03
C ASP A 87 -2.87 9.59 8.05
N VAL A 88 -2.60 10.14 6.87
CA VAL A 88 -1.75 11.32 6.66
C VAL A 88 -2.50 12.32 5.77
N PRO A 89 -2.60 13.61 6.17
CA PRO A 89 -3.19 14.62 5.31
C PRO A 89 -2.40 14.78 4.01
N LEU A 90 -3.06 14.59 2.86
CA LEU A 90 -2.43 14.61 1.54
C LEU A 90 -1.70 15.94 1.27
N ALA A 91 -2.33 17.07 1.62
CA ALA A 91 -1.75 18.38 1.43
C ALA A 91 -0.44 18.54 2.22
N ALA A 92 -0.41 18.12 3.50
CA ALA A 92 0.78 18.19 4.33
C ALA A 92 1.91 17.29 3.80
N LEU A 93 1.56 16.09 3.31
CA LEU A 93 2.50 15.17 2.69
C LEU A 93 3.11 15.76 1.41
N VAL A 94 2.29 16.35 0.54
CA VAL A 94 2.75 17.03 -0.68
C VAL A 94 3.65 18.23 -0.33
N ASP A 95 3.26 19.05 0.65
CA ASP A 95 4.05 20.19 1.09
C ASP A 95 5.42 19.77 1.64
N ALA A 96 5.50 18.64 2.35
CA ALA A 96 6.77 18.08 2.82
C ALA A 96 7.65 17.62 1.65
N VAL A 97 7.08 16.93 0.64
CA VAL A 97 7.84 16.51 -0.56
C VAL A 97 8.35 17.70 -1.36
N LEU A 98 7.59 18.78 -1.40
CA LEU A 98 7.98 20.02 -2.07
C LEU A 98 8.90 20.92 -1.23
N GLY A 99 9.22 20.53 0.01
CA GLY A 99 10.04 21.33 0.93
C GLY A 99 9.36 22.61 1.43
N ARG A 100 8.02 22.71 1.32
CA ARG A 100 7.21 23.82 1.83
C ARG A 100 6.96 23.71 3.34
N ALA A 101 7.04 22.50 3.87
CA ALA A 101 6.94 22.19 5.29
C ALA A 101 8.00 21.17 5.71
N ALA A 102 8.34 21.13 6.99
CA ALA A 102 9.23 20.11 7.54
C ALA A 102 8.54 18.74 7.55
N ALA A 103 9.26 17.68 7.20
CA ALA A 103 8.74 16.30 7.26
C ALA A 103 8.28 15.92 8.67
N ALA A 104 8.97 16.42 9.71
CA ALA A 104 8.60 16.25 11.12
C ALA A 104 7.30 16.97 11.54
N ALA A 105 6.74 17.86 10.71
CA ALA A 105 5.51 18.60 11.02
C ALA A 105 4.25 17.94 10.44
N VAL A 106 4.39 16.96 9.54
CA VAL A 106 3.26 16.28 8.89
C VAL A 106 2.44 15.48 9.93
N PRO A 107 1.12 15.65 10.09
CA PRO A 107 0.37 14.83 11.04
C PRO A 107 0.38 13.33 10.68
N VAL A 108 0.45 12.47 11.69
CA VAL A 108 0.32 11.01 11.54
C VAL A 108 -0.78 10.53 12.49
N GLU A 109 -1.91 10.16 11.91
CA GLU A 109 -3.17 10.03 12.62
C GLU A 109 -3.72 8.61 12.53
N HIS A 110 -4.66 8.29 13.44
CA HIS A 110 -5.49 7.09 13.38
C HIS A 110 -4.76 5.78 13.04
N PRO A 111 -3.79 5.31 13.85
CA PRO A 111 -3.19 4.01 13.61
C PRO A 111 -4.24 2.92 13.73
N ARG A 112 -4.14 1.94 12.85
CA ARG A 112 -5.00 0.76 12.80
C ARG A 112 -4.14 -0.47 12.66
N SER A 113 -4.65 -1.58 13.16
CA SER A 113 -4.10 -2.92 12.98
C SER A 113 -5.18 -3.80 12.34
N TYR A 114 -4.77 -4.72 11.47
CA TYR A 114 -5.66 -5.57 10.70
C TYR A 114 -5.28 -7.04 10.92
N ASP A 115 -6.25 -7.86 11.31
CA ASP A 115 -6.11 -9.31 11.31
C ASP A 115 -6.63 -9.87 9.99
N LEU A 116 -5.73 -10.06 9.03
CA LEU A 116 -6.05 -10.59 7.70
C LEU A 116 -6.13 -12.12 7.69
N GLY A 117 -5.78 -12.79 8.79
CA GLY A 117 -5.68 -14.25 8.86
C GLY A 117 -4.41 -14.82 8.22
N GLN A 118 -4.47 -16.11 7.89
CA GLN A 118 -3.33 -16.89 7.42
C GLN A 118 -3.75 -17.89 6.33
N VAL A 119 -2.82 -18.21 5.44
CA VAL A 119 -2.96 -19.28 4.43
C VAL A 119 -1.89 -20.32 4.69
N GLN A 120 -2.29 -21.59 4.87
CA GLN A 120 -1.37 -22.70 5.18
C GLN A 120 -0.45 -22.43 6.39
N GLY A 121 -0.92 -21.64 7.37
CA GLY A 121 -0.15 -21.25 8.56
C GLY A 121 0.81 -20.07 8.35
N VAL A 122 0.85 -19.48 7.16
CA VAL A 122 1.63 -18.29 6.83
C VAL A 122 0.73 -17.05 6.85
N GLY A 123 1.19 -16.01 7.55
CA GLY A 123 0.43 -14.76 7.74
C GLY A 123 0.20 -14.00 6.45
N LEU A 124 -1.03 -13.51 6.24
CA LEU A 124 -1.33 -12.58 5.17
C LEU A 124 -0.80 -11.18 5.53
N ALA A 125 0.01 -10.63 4.64
CA ALA A 125 0.64 -9.32 4.77
C ALA A 125 0.14 -8.40 3.65
N VAL A 126 -0.05 -7.10 3.92
CA VAL A 126 -0.58 -6.14 2.95
C VAL A 126 0.44 -5.88 1.85
N THR A 127 0.01 -6.00 0.60
CA THR A 127 0.83 -5.74 -0.58
C THR A 127 0.40 -4.49 -1.34
N ASP A 128 -0.89 -4.14 -1.33
CA ASP A 128 -1.40 -2.85 -1.81
C ASP A 128 -2.80 -2.53 -1.24
N ALA A 129 -3.33 -1.33 -1.47
CA ALA A 129 -4.64 -0.90 -1.00
C ALA A 129 -5.34 0.07 -1.95
N VAL A 130 -6.66 -0.11 -2.15
CA VAL A 130 -7.52 0.86 -2.86
C VAL A 130 -8.75 1.23 -2.04
N ALA A 131 -9.11 2.51 -2.09
CA ALA A 131 -10.34 3.02 -1.49
C ALA A 131 -11.54 2.78 -2.42
N LEU A 132 -12.66 2.36 -1.85
CA LEU A 132 -13.94 2.22 -2.55
C LEU A 132 -14.80 3.48 -2.36
N PRO A 133 -15.73 3.77 -3.30
CA PRO A 133 -16.59 4.96 -3.22
C PRO A 133 -17.50 5.01 -1.99
N ASP A 134 -17.80 3.87 -1.37
CA ASP A 134 -18.62 3.75 -0.16
C ASP A 134 -17.82 3.92 1.14
N GLY A 135 -16.53 4.22 1.04
CA GLY A 135 -15.63 4.43 2.18
C GLY A 135 -14.94 3.16 2.69
N ARG A 136 -15.28 1.98 2.17
CA ARG A 136 -14.53 0.75 2.43
C ARG A 136 -13.20 0.72 1.67
N LEU A 137 -12.41 -0.30 1.95
CA LEU A 137 -11.11 -0.57 1.36
C LEU A 137 -11.09 -1.99 0.78
N LEU A 138 -10.37 -2.16 -0.32
CA LEU A 138 -9.85 -3.47 -0.71
C LEU A 138 -8.34 -3.47 -0.52
N LEU A 139 -7.85 -4.41 0.27
CA LEU A 139 -6.43 -4.65 0.46
C LEU A 139 -6.01 -5.85 -0.36
N GLY A 140 -4.92 -5.70 -1.13
CA GLY A 140 -4.15 -6.83 -1.61
C GLY A 140 -3.35 -7.42 -0.45
N ALA A 141 -3.33 -8.74 -0.34
CA ALA A 141 -2.55 -9.42 0.66
C ALA A 141 -1.88 -10.68 0.12
N ALA A 142 -0.71 -11.01 0.64
CA ALA A 142 0.02 -12.21 0.29
C ALA A 142 0.59 -12.91 1.53
N ALA A 143 0.57 -14.24 1.48
CA ALA A 143 1.18 -15.10 2.47
C ALA A 143 2.53 -15.56 1.91
N GLU A 144 3.59 -14.87 2.32
CA GLU A 144 4.97 -15.15 1.91
C GLU A 144 5.70 -15.86 3.04
N ASP A 145 6.17 -17.08 2.75
CA ASP A 145 6.89 -17.89 3.72
C ASP A 145 8.36 -17.43 3.81
N THR A 146 8.57 -16.27 4.43
CA THR A 146 9.89 -15.71 4.72
C THR A 146 9.98 -15.23 6.18
N PRO A 147 11.08 -15.50 6.89
CA PRO A 147 11.31 -14.96 8.22
C PRO A 147 11.75 -13.48 8.21
N ASN A 148 12.06 -12.89 7.04
CA ASN A 148 12.59 -11.54 6.89
C ASN A 148 11.59 -10.62 6.17
N ALA A 149 11.38 -9.41 6.69
CA ALA A 149 10.51 -8.39 6.07
C ALA A 149 11.08 -7.78 4.77
N VAL A 150 12.30 -8.15 4.38
CA VAL A 150 13.03 -7.63 3.20
C VAL A 150 13.21 -8.68 2.10
N ASP A 151 13.34 -9.96 2.43
CA ASP A 151 13.63 -11.02 1.46
C ASP A 151 12.34 -11.71 1.02
N ASP A 152 12.14 -11.89 -0.28
CA ASP A 152 10.96 -12.60 -0.81
C ASP A 152 11.11 -14.11 -0.63
N GLY A 153 10.18 -14.68 0.15
CA GLY A 153 9.99 -16.14 0.28
C GLY A 153 8.99 -16.66 -0.76
N PRO A 154 8.78 -17.98 -0.86
CA PRO A 154 7.72 -18.50 -1.70
C PRO A 154 6.36 -17.96 -1.24
N VAL A 155 5.60 -17.42 -2.18
CA VAL A 155 4.22 -16.98 -1.96
C VAL A 155 3.32 -18.21 -1.96
N VAL A 156 2.74 -18.55 -0.80
CA VAL A 156 1.88 -19.73 -0.62
C VAL A 156 0.39 -19.40 -0.71
N GLY A 157 0.05 -18.11 -0.77
CA GLY A 157 -1.31 -17.64 -0.97
C GLY A 157 -1.36 -16.15 -1.29
N ALA A 158 -2.41 -15.75 -2.03
CA ALA A 158 -2.74 -14.36 -2.28
C ALA A 158 -4.24 -14.16 -2.03
N ALA A 159 -4.63 -13.00 -1.53
CA ALA A 159 -5.99 -12.69 -1.16
C ALA A 159 -6.33 -11.23 -1.40
N LEU A 160 -7.63 -10.95 -1.50
CA LEU A 160 -8.20 -9.62 -1.38
C LEU A 160 -9.02 -9.57 -0.09
N ALA A 161 -8.75 -8.58 0.76
CA ALA A 161 -9.49 -8.35 1.99
C ALA A 161 -10.36 -7.11 1.87
N LEU A 162 -11.65 -7.27 2.16
CA LEU A 162 -12.60 -6.16 2.25
C LEU A 162 -12.59 -5.62 3.67
N VAL A 163 -12.31 -4.33 3.81
CA VAL A 163 -12.11 -3.68 5.11
C VAL A 163 -13.01 -2.46 5.25
N ALA A 164 -13.69 -2.37 6.40
CA ALA A 164 -14.42 -1.17 6.81
C ALA A 164 -13.75 -0.59 8.06
N ASP A 165 -13.17 0.61 7.90
CA ASP A 165 -12.30 1.24 8.90
C ASP A 165 -11.12 0.35 9.33
N SER A 166 -11.20 -0.35 10.47
CA SER A 166 -10.22 -1.34 10.95
C SER A 166 -10.75 -2.78 10.95
N THR A 167 -12.01 -2.98 10.58
CA THR A 167 -12.66 -4.30 10.62
C THR A 167 -12.52 -4.99 9.27
N VAL A 168 -11.88 -6.15 9.27
CA VAL A 168 -11.87 -7.07 8.13
C VAL A 168 -13.24 -7.72 8.04
N GLN A 169 -13.98 -7.41 6.97
CA GLN A 169 -15.34 -7.91 6.75
C GLN A 169 -15.32 -9.27 6.05
N ASP A 170 -14.44 -9.43 5.08
CA ASP A 170 -14.27 -10.66 4.33
C ASP A 170 -12.86 -10.76 3.72
N VAL A 171 -12.43 -11.99 3.42
CA VAL A 171 -11.16 -12.30 2.78
C VAL A 171 -11.39 -13.37 1.72
N ALA A 172 -11.14 -13.02 0.46
CA ALA A 172 -11.28 -13.93 -0.67
C ALA A 172 -9.91 -14.25 -1.28
N ALA A 173 -9.66 -15.52 -1.57
CA ALA A 173 -8.43 -15.93 -2.26
C ALA A 173 -8.39 -15.38 -3.70
N VAL A 174 -7.23 -14.90 -4.13
CA VAL A 174 -6.97 -14.60 -5.54
C VAL A 174 -6.74 -15.93 -6.26
N PRO A 175 -7.46 -16.23 -7.35
CA PRO A 175 -7.27 -17.46 -8.10
C PRO A 175 -5.86 -17.59 -8.67
N GLU A 176 -5.36 -18.83 -8.75
CA GLU A 176 -4.11 -19.12 -9.43
C GLU A 176 -4.16 -18.76 -10.92
N VAL A 177 -3.04 -18.27 -11.44
CA VAL A 177 -2.87 -17.97 -12.86
C VAL A 177 -1.76 -18.87 -13.40
N GLY A 178 -2.07 -19.65 -14.43
CA GLY A 178 -1.09 -20.60 -14.99
C GLY A 178 -0.67 -21.72 -14.02
N GLY A 179 -1.47 -22.00 -12.99
CA GLY A 179 -1.19 -23.01 -11.97
C GLY A 179 -0.23 -22.53 -10.86
N GLY A 180 -0.07 -21.22 -10.70
CA GLY A 180 0.72 -20.63 -9.63
C GLY A 180 -0.03 -19.50 -8.91
N VAL A 181 0.34 -19.29 -7.65
CA VAL A 181 -0.12 -18.15 -6.85
C VAL A 181 0.45 -16.86 -7.43
N VAL A 182 -0.37 -15.82 -7.51
CA VAL A 182 0.01 -14.50 -8.01
C VAL A 182 -0.07 -13.44 -6.91
N LYS A 183 1.09 -12.92 -6.50
CA LYS A 183 1.18 -11.82 -5.53
C LYS A 183 0.79 -10.52 -6.22
N VAL A 184 -0.35 -9.93 -5.83
CA VAL A 184 -0.80 -8.65 -6.40
C VAL A 184 -0.18 -7.51 -5.60
N GLU A 185 0.67 -6.71 -6.24
CA GLU A 185 1.45 -5.62 -5.61
C GLU A 185 1.09 -4.24 -6.15
N GLY A 186 0.09 -4.19 -7.03
CA GLY A 186 -0.53 -2.95 -7.46
C GLY A 186 -2.01 -3.18 -7.73
N LEU A 187 -2.86 -2.28 -7.24
CA LEU A 187 -4.31 -2.32 -7.38
C LEU A 187 -4.80 -0.98 -7.93
N ALA A 188 -5.76 -1.05 -8.85
CA ALA A 188 -6.48 0.13 -9.32
C ALA A 188 -7.95 -0.19 -9.58
N VAL A 189 -8.85 0.65 -9.07
CA VAL A 189 -10.29 0.53 -9.35
C VAL A 189 -10.58 1.05 -10.76
N ARG A 190 -11.19 0.20 -11.59
CA ARG A 190 -11.70 0.60 -12.91
C ARG A 190 -13.15 1.06 -12.87
N GLY A 191 -13.94 0.46 -11.98
CA GLY A 191 -15.35 0.76 -11.86
C GLY A 191 -16.00 -0.02 -10.73
N VAL A 192 -17.12 0.50 -10.24
CA VAL A 192 -17.98 -0.16 -9.25
C VAL A 192 -19.40 -0.14 -9.82
N THR A 193 -20.00 -1.32 -9.99
CA THR A 193 -21.34 -1.47 -10.58
C THR A 193 -22.08 -2.62 -9.88
N ASP A 194 -23.30 -2.36 -9.40
CA ASP A 194 -24.20 -3.38 -8.83
C ASP A 194 -23.55 -4.31 -7.80
N GLY A 195 -22.80 -3.76 -6.85
CA GLY A 195 -22.13 -4.55 -5.80
C GLY A 195 -20.85 -5.26 -6.26
N ALA A 196 -20.43 -5.07 -7.51
CA ALA A 196 -19.16 -5.57 -8.02
C ALA A 196 -18.12 -4.45 -8.15
N VAL A 197 -16.85 -4.79 -7.93
CA VAL A 197 -15.69 -3.94 -8.18
C VAL A 197 -14.85 -4.56 -9.28
N ASP A 198 -14.68 -3.84 -10.39
CA ASP A 198 -13.74 -4.21 -11.45
C ASP A 198 -12.38 -3.54 -11.16
N LEU A 199 -11.32 -4.34 -11.07
CA LEU A 199 -9.98 -3.92 -10.69
C LEU A 199 -8.97 -4.25 -11.79
N LEU A 200 -7.89 -3.47 -11.83
CA LEU A 200 -6.60 -3.91 -12.36
C LEU A 200 -5.73 -4.37 -11.18
N GLY A 201 -5.05 -5.49 -11.36
CA GLY A 201 -4.00 -5.97 -10.47
C GLY A 201 -2.67 -6.07 -11.22
N VAL A 202 -1.56 -5.67 -10.61
CA VAL A 202 -0.20 -5.87 -11.15
C VAL A 202 0.54 -6.86 -10.27
N VAL A 203 1.24 -7.80 -10.89
CA VAL A 203 2.18 -8.73 -10.24
C VAL A 203 3.58 -8.29 -10.63
N ASP A 204 4.38 -7.82 -9.67
CA ASP A 204 5.81 -7.62 -9.94
C ASP A 204 6.50 -8.98 -10.00
N VAL A 205 7.50 -9.09 -10.87
CA VAL A 205 8.30 -10.30 -11.06
C VAL A 205 9.75 -10.08 -10.61
N ASP A 206 10.05 -8.90 -10.05
CA ASP A 206 11.35 -8.46 -9.53
C ASP A 206 12.52 -8.60 -10.53
N ASP A 207 12.21 -8.83 -11.80
CA ASP A 207 13.16 -8.89 -12.91
C ASP A 207 12.88 -7.75 -13.88
N PRO A 208 13.77 -6.73 -13.96
CA PRO A 208 13.57 -5.57 -14.83
C PRO A 208 13.60 -5.92 -16.33
N THR A 209 13.97 -7.16 -16.69
CA THR A 209 14.01 -7.64 -18.08
C THR A 209 12.75 -8.39 -18.49
N VAL A 210 11.87 -8.71 -17.53
CA VAL A 210 10.63 -9.45 -17.76
C VAL A 210 9.43 -8.51 -17.56
N PRO A 211 8.44 -8.51 -18.47
CA PRO A 211 7.24 -7.72 -18.26
C PRO A 211 6.43 -8.27 -17.09
N SER A 212 6.00 -7.37 -16.19
CA SER A 212 5.02 -7.67 -15.14
C SER A 212 3.70 -8.16 -15.72
N LEU A 213 2.96 -8.97 -14.95
CA LEU A 213 1.64 -9.44 -15.35
C LEU A 213 0.56 -8.41 -14.95
N LEU A 214 -0.35 -8.11 -15.88
CA LEU A 214 -1.56 -7.35 -15.60
C LEU A 214 -2.75 -8.29 -15.49
N LEU A 215 -3.41 -8.27 -14.34
CA LEU A 215 -4.64 -8.99 -14.05
C LEU A 215 -5.84 -8.05 -14.18
N THR A 216 -6.95 -8.58 -14.70
CA THR A 216 -8.27 -7.97 -14.57
C THR A 216 -9.07 -8.79 -13.58
N LEU A 217 -9.41 -8.20 -12.44
CA LEU A 217 -10.12 -8.88 -11.36
C LEU A 217 -11.53 -8.30 -11.25
N ARG A 218 -12.51 -9.15 -10.93
CA ARG A 218 -13.85 -8.72 -10.57
C ARG A 218 -14.19 -9.29 -9.20
N VAL A 219 -14.44 -8.42 -8.24
CA VAL A 219 -14.78 -8.77 -6.85
C VAL A 219 -16.27 -8.51 -6.65
N GLN A 220 -16.99 -9.48 -6.12
CA GLN A 220 -18.38 -9.29 -5.68
C GLN A 220 -18.36 -9.00 -4.17
N LEU A 221 -19.14 -8.01 -3.72
CA LEU A 221 -19.14 -7.51 -2.33
C LEU A 221 -20.35 -8.00 -1.52
N ASP A 222 -21.05 -9.04 -1.99
CA ASP A 222 -22.29 -9.58 -1.42
C ASP A 222 -22.09 -10.54 -0.25
#